data_AF-A0A6C0J1Z2-F1
#
_entry.id   AF-A0A6C0J1Z2-F1
#
_cell.length_a   1.000
_cell.length_b   1.000
_cell.length_c   1.000
_cell.angle_alpha   90.00
_cell.angle_beta   90.00
_cell.angle_gamma   90.00
#
_symmetry.space_group_name_H-M   'P 1'
#
loop_
_entity.id
_entity.type
_entity.pdbx_description
1 polymer ?
#
loop_
_entity_poly.entity_id
_entity_poly.type
_entity_poly.pdbx_seq_one_letter_code
_entity_poly.pdbx_strand_id
1 'polypeptide(L)'
;MEKELLRWCILNGNNTYTLNIFENWDKIFENKNIQESKFIICSNIFENNLLIFYIGTNNKYYLIECTRFTQLLINKENDLESQYNSIKNSLEETNEKIEINEFENLQESLNKISKKNNKKLFSNYKQEKNLNKNDSLSSCDFIFSQNIELWEEFINSSENIKAPMLQCMTNEIVDNVKSDKVKSLFLSFPFKINSYNFISNNFIELNELNLWFCPNLNDTSLNNLNNIKKLFIHHCSNVTLKIFYNIINSDSKLETLYLENINLECVKKKYEPLVTEKMWNSLYDKKSSQCLKNLFIDSQNLDKDNIQDILNNFRNIENFVMHDKVFNIINKDIRDGYNKNNLLCIENVDKTMQRIVRKSVKISSLLRDEIQMPFSDSMLHIINKNKK
;
A
#
# COMPACT_ATOMS: atom_id res chain seq x y z
N MET A 1 28.27 29.77 11.41
CA MET A 1 27.40 29.28 10.31
C MET A 1 27.77 27.83 10.09
N GLU A 2 27.15 26.94 10.84
CA GLU A 2 27.26 25.50 10.62
C GLU A 2 26.54 25.19 9.31
N LYS A 3 27.26 24.62 8.33
CA LYS A 3 26.64 24.12 7.11
C LYS A 3 25.86 22.86 7.49
N GLU A 4 24.53 22.96 7.53
CA GLU A 4 23.67 21.78 7.60
C GLU A 4 23.99 20.87 6.41
N LEU A 5 24.39 19.64 6.74
CA LEU A 5 24.73 18.60 5.79
C LEU A 5 23.45 18.00 5.21
N LEU A 6 23.12 18.35 3.97
CA LEU A 6 22.05 17.71 3.20
C LEU A 6 22.48 16.31 2.77
N ARG A 7 22.12 15.30 3.57
CA ARG A 7 22.31 13.88 3.25
C ARG A 7 21.02 13.32 2.66
N TRP A 8 21.13 12.52 1.60
CA TRP A 8 19.99 11.86 0.95
C TRP A 8 20.21 10.37 1.08
N CYS A 9 19.22 9.54 1.38
CA CYS A 9 19.41 8.09 1.45
C CYS A 9 18.30 7.32 0.75
N ILE A 10 18.63 6.50 -0.23
CA ILE A 10 17.68 5.58 -0.88
C ILE A 10 17.64 4.29 -0.09
N LEU A 11 16.55 3.98 0.60
CA LEU A 11 16.43 2.73 1.36
C LEU A 11 15.64 1.68 0.58
N ASN A 12 16.17 0.46 0.52
CA ASN A 12 15.41 -0.70 0.07
C ASN A 12 15.36 -1.73 1.22
N GLY A 13 14.20 -1.82 1.89
CA GLY A 13 13.95 -2.74 3.02
C GLY A 13 13.50 -2.05 4.31
N ASN A 14 12.52 -2.67 4.98
CA ASN A 14 11.98 -2.25 6.27
C ASN A 14 12.72 -2.98 7.40
N ASN A 15 13.80 -2.38 7.92
CA ASN A 15 14.61 -3.03 8.94
C ASN A 15 15.05 -1.99 9.99
N THR A 16 14.81 -2.29 11.27
CA THR A 16 15.38 -1.61 12.45
C THR A 16 16.90 -1.40 12.35
N TYR A 17 17.58 -2.26 11.60
CA TYR A 17 19.01 -2.15 11.27
C TYR A 17 19.38 -0.87 10.52
N THR A 18 18.52 -0.42 9.62
CA THR A 18 18.78 0.76 8.81
C THR A 18 18.68 2.03 9.64
N LEU A 19 17.69 2.10 10.55
CA LEU A 19 17.55 3.18 11.53
C LEU A 19 18.78 3.28 12.45
N ASN A 20 19.26 2.16 12.99
CA ASN A 20 20.47 2.14 13.84
C ASN A 20 21.72 2.66 13.13
N ILE A 21 21.88 2.37 11.83
CA ILE A 21 23.02 2.87 11.05
C ILE A 21 22.91 4.38 10.82
N PHE A 22 21.69 4.90 10.65
CA PHE A 22 21.45 6.35 10.55
C PHE A 22 21.74 7.09 11.85
N GLU A 23 21.25 6.56 12.98
CA GLU A 23 21.47 7.15 14.31
C GLU A 23 22.95 7.19 14.71
N ASN A 24 23.78 6.35 14.09
CA ASN A 24 25.22 6.28 14.35
C ASN A 24 26.09 6.72 13.16
N TRP A 25 25.49 7.33 12.12
CA TRP A 25 26.17 7.65 10.87
C TRP A 25 27.43 8.49 11.07
N ASP A 26 27.35 9.53 11.90
CA ASP A 26 28.49 10.41 12.15
C ASP A 26 29.66 9.66 12.77
N LYS A 27 29.41 8.72 13.69
CA LYS A 27 30.45 7.89 14.30
C LYS A 27 31.04 6.87 13.32
N ILE A 28 30.19 6.27 12.47
CA ILE A 28 30.63 5.27 11.48
C ILE A 28 31.55 5.92 10.43
N PHE A 29 31.29 7.17 10.05
CA PHE A 29 31.94 7.84 8.93
C PHE A 29 32.81 9.05 9.31
N GLU A 30 32.96 9.35 10.60
CA GLU A 30 33.71 10.49 11.16
C GLU A 30 35.13 10.62 10.60
N ASN A 31 35.77 9.47 10.33
CA ASN A 31 37.17 9.41 9.89
C ASN A 31 37.37 9.33 8.36
N LYS A 32 36.31 9.48 7.54
CA LYS A 32 36.35 9.08 6.12
C LYS A 32 36.08 10.18 5.10
N ASN A 33 36.06 11.46 5.49
CA ASN A 33 35.88 12.61 4.58
C ASN A 33 34.63 12.52 3.66
N ILE A 34 33.57 11.82 4.08
CA ILE A 34 32.32 11.65 3.30
C ILE A 34 31.35 12.82 3.53
N GLN A 35 31.87 13.97 3.98
CA GLN A 35 31.07 15.13 4.38
C GLN A 35 30.43 15.85 3.17
N GLU A 36 30.88 15.63 1.93
CA GLU A 36 30.32 16.29 0.73
C GLU A 36 29.48 15.34 -0.14
N SER A 37 28.76 14.41 0.48
CA SER A 37 27.89 13.48 -0.27
C SER A 37 26.61 14.18 -0.75
N LYS A 38 26.32 14.04 -2.05
CA LYS A 38 25.08 14.50 -2.68
C LYS A 38 23.94 13.52 -2.50
N PHE A 39 24.23 12.23 -2.35
CA PHE A 39 23.23 11.22 -2.00
C PHE A 39 23.89 9.92 -1.54
N ILE A 40 23.13 9.11 -0.81
CA ILE A 40 23.43 7.77 -0.31
C ILE A 40 22.32 6.85 -0.84
N ILE A 41 22.62 5.60 -1.16
CA ILE A 41 21.63 4.57 -1.50
C ILE A 41 21.97 3.33 -0.69
N CYS A 42 21.17 2.98 0.30
CA CYS A 42 21.29 1.73 1.02
C CYS A 42 20.34 0.68 0.41
N SER A 43 20.92 -0.34 -0.21
CA SER A 43 20.16 -1.56 -0.56
C SER A 43 20.53 -2.68 0.39
N ASN A 44 19.55 -3.23 1.11
CA ASN A 44 19.76 -4.48 1.83
C ASN A 44 19.62 -5.66 0.85
N ILE A 45 20.68 -6.46 0.67
CA ILE A 45 20.62 -7.66 -0.15
C ILE A 45 20.49 -8.87 0.77
N PHE A 46 19.25 -9.34 0.89
CA PHE A 46 18.83 -10.41 1.80
C PHE A 46 19.56 -11.74 1.60
N GLU A 47 20.05 -12.06 0.40
CA GLU A 47 20.61 -13.40 0.15
C GLU A 47 21.97 -13.64 0.84
N ASN A 48 22.70 -12.60 1.25
CA ASN A 48 24.06 -12.75 1.80
C ASN A 48 24.36 -11.90 3.05
N ASN A 49 23.35 -11.37 3.74
CA ASN A 49 23.58 -10.46 4.88
C ASN A 49 24.48 -9.27 4.52
N LEU A 50 24.38 -8.82 3.26
CA LEU A 50 25.22 -7.78 2.70
C LEU A 50 24.43 -6.48 2.69
N LEU A 51 24.84 -5.54 3.53
CA LEU A 51 24.42 -4.15 3.42
C LEU A 51 25.33 -3.47 2.41
N ILE A 52 24.72 -2.92 1.36
CA ILE A 52 25.42 -2.11 0.37
C ILE A 52 24.99 -0.67 0.55
N PHE A 53 25.95 0.20 0.89
CA PHE A 53 25.79 1.65 0.77
C PHE A 53 26.44 2.12 -0.51
N TYR A 54 25.65 2.75 -1.35
CA TYR A 54 26.10 3.62 -2.40
C TYR A 54 26.26 5.03 -1.83
N ILE A 55 27.31 5.76 -2.16
CA ILE A 55 27.43 7.17 -1.81
C ILE A 55 27.93 7.92 -3.03
N GLY A 56 27.11 8.81 -3.58
CA GLY A 56 27.51 9.76 -4.62
C GLY A 56 28.01 11.06 -4.00
N THR A 57 29.24 11.45 -4.28
CA THR A 57 29.76 12.81 -4.05
C THR A 57 29.80 13.58 -5.37
N ASN A 58 30.30 14.81 -5.37
CA ASN A 58 30.42 15.62 -6.59
C ASN A 58 31.22 14.93 -7.71
N ASN A 59 32.21 14.09 -7.35
CA ASN A 59 33.18 13.55 -8.31
C ASN A 59 33.40 12.03 -8.19
N LYS A 60 32.82 11.38 -7.17
CA LYS A 60 33.15 9.98 -6.84
C LYS A 60 31.92 9.23 -6.36
N TYR A 61 32.00 7.91 -6.49
CA TYR A 61 30.98 6.99 -6.03
C TYR A 61 31.60 5.95 -5.13
N TYR A 62 30.99 5.71 -3.97
CA TYR A 62 31.48 4.74 -3.00
C TYR A 62 30.48 3.60 -2.89
N LEU A 63 30.99 2.37 -2.90
CA LEU A 63 30.25 1.15 -2.59
C LEU A 63 30.82 0.58 -1.29
N ILE A 64 30.03 0.61 -0.23
CA ILE A 64 30.42 0.10 1.07
C ILE A 64 29.70 -1.21 1.28
N GLU A 65 30.47 -2.28 1.36
CA GLU A 65 29.97 -3.63 1.62
C GLU A 65 30.20 -3.99 3.09
N CYS A 66 29.13 -4.29 3.82
CA CYS A 66 29.22 -4.79 5.19
C CYS A 66 28.63 -6.21 5.27
N THR A 67 29.47 -7.19 5.58
CA THR A 67 29.15 -8.63 5.48
C THR A 67 28.64 -9.25 6.78
N ARG A 68 28.66 -8.55 7.93
CA ARG A 68 28.30 -9.16 9.23
C ARG A 68 27.37 -8.35 10.14
N PHE A 69 26.91 -7.17 9.73
CA PHE A 69 26.01 -6.34 10.57
C PHE A 69 24.73 -7.08 10.99
N THR A 70 24.27 -8.04 10.20
CA THR A 70 23.05 -8.82 10.47
C THR A 70 23.22 -9.92 11.52
N GLN A 71 24.40 -10.54 11.69
CA GLN A 71 24.57 -11.69 12.60
C GLN A 71 24.62 -11.31 14.09
N LEU A 72 25.15 -10.13 14.42
CA LEU A 72 25.25 -9.68 15.82
C LEU A 72 23.91 -9.22 16.40
N LEU A 73 22.97 -8.78 15.55
CA LEU A 73 21.69 -8.23 15.98
C LEU A 73 20.52 -9.24 15.92
N ILE A 74 20.69 -10.41 15.28
CA ILE A 74 19.67 -11.48 15.24
C ILE A 74 19.55 -12.21 16.58
N ASN A 75 20.52 -12.11 17.49
CA ASN A 75 20.60 -13.05 18.60
C ASN A 75 19.98 -12.62 19.95
N LYS A 76 19.60 -11.36 20.22
CA LYS A 76 18.99 -11.01 21.54
C LYS A 76 18.08 -9.79 21.48
N GLU A 77 16.79 -9.97 21.79
CA GLU A 77 15.73 -8.96 21.60
C GLU A 77 15.53 -7.89 22.70
N ASN A 78 16.24 -7.87 23.85
CA ASN A 78 15.70 -7.12 25.01
C ASN A 78 16.60 -6.14 25.79
N ASP A 79 17.68 -5.56 25.24
CA ASP A 79 18.39 -4.49 25.98
C ASP A 79 19.26 -3.58 25.08
N LEU A 80 18.68 -2.48 24.58
CA LEU A 80 19.30 -1.60 23.57
C LEU A 80 20.60 -0.90 24.04
N GLU A 81 20.72 -0.56 25.32
CA GLU A 81 21.86 0.20 25.85
C GLU A 81 23.07 -0.70 26.18
N SER A 82 22.79 -1.92 26.66
CA SER A 82 23.75 -3.02 26.77
C SER A 82 24.24 -3.50 25.38
N GLN A 83 23.33 -3.59 24.41
CA GLN A 83 23.64 -3.92 23.01
C GLN A 83 24.59 -2.89 22.38
N TYR A 84 24.36 -1.59 22.61
CA TYR A 84 25.20 -0.51 22.10
C TYR A 84 26.65 -0.63 22.60
N ASN A 85 26.86 -0.85 23.90
CA ASN A 85 28.20 -0.97 24.47
C ASN A 85 28.90 -2.28 24.03
N SER A 86 28.16 -3.37 23.82
CA SER A 86 28.71 -4.61 23.27
C SER A 86 29.11 -4.47 21.80
N ILE A 87 28.32 -3.77 20.99
CA ILE A 87 28.62 -3.52 19.57
C ILE A 87 29.85 -2.61 19.46
N LYS A 88 29.89 -1.52 20.24
CA LYS A 88 31.03 -0.59 20.29
C LYS A 88 32.33 -1.31 20.65
N ASN A 89 32.32 -2.14 21.70
CA ASN A 89 33.52 -2.90 22.11
C ASN A 89 33.91 -3.97 21.07
N SER A 90 32.94 -4.60 20.38
CA SER A 90 33.23 -5.57 19.32
C SER A 90 33.81 -4.94 18.04
N LEU A 91 33.41 -3.70 17.73
CA LEU A 91 33.93 -2.93 16.59
C LEU A 91 35.37 -2.45 16.82
N GLU A 92 35.74 -2.19 18.07
CA GLU A 92 37.11 -1.81 18.45
C GLU A 92 38.07 -3.02 18.50
N GLU A 93 37.56 -4.23 18.76
CA GLU A 93 38.37 -5.45 18.89
C GLU A 93 38.54 -6.26 17.60
N THR A 94 37.71 -6.03 16.58
CA THR A 94 37.74 -6.83 15.36
C THR A 94 38.38 -6.06 14.19
N ASN A 95 39.43 -6.63 13.59
CA ASN A 95 39.97 -6.20 12.30
C ASN A 95 38.97 -6.49 11.16
N GLU A 96 37.78 -5.89 11.22
CA GLU A 96 36.68 -6.13 10.28
C GLU A 96 36.91 -5.42 8.94
N LYS A 97 36.69 -6.17 7.85
CA LYS A 97 36.82 -5.65 6.48
C LYS A 97 35.53 -4.96 6.07
N ILE A 98 35.36 -3.71 6.46
CA ILE A 98 34.51 -2.79 5.70
C ILE A 98 35.22 -2.58 4.35
N GLU A 99 34.72 -3.22 3.29
CA GLU A 99 35.25 -3.00 1.95
C GLU A 99 34.58 -1.77 1.35
N ILE A 100 35.31 -0.67 1.32
CA ILE A 100 34.92 0.55 0.63
C ILE A 100 35.58 0.52 -0.74
N ASN A 101 34.75 0.43 -1.78
CA ASN A 101 35.21 0.52 -3.16
C ASN A 101 34.85 1.89 -3.70
N GLU A 102 35.85 2.64 -4.14
CA GLU A 102 35.69 3.94 -4.78
C GLU A 102 35.67 3.78 -6.31
N PHE A 103 34.81 4.54 -6.98
CA PHE A 103 34.66 4.57 -8.43
C PHE A 103 34.59 6.01 -8.93
N GLU A 104 35.20 6.27 -10.08
CA GLU A 104 35.15 7.59 -10.73
C GLU A 104 33.82 7.84 -11.46
N ASN A 105 33.07 6.78 -11.81
CA ASN A 105 31.77 6.91 -12.46
C ASN A 105 30.73 5.88 -11.96
N LEU A 106 29.46 6.27 -12.05
CA LEU A 106 28.30 5.46 -11.62
C LEU A 106 28.24 4.11 -12.37
N GLN A 107 28.57 4.09 -13.66
CA GLN A 107 28.45 2.88 -14.47
C GLN A 107 29.39 1.76 -14.00
N GLU A 108 30.63 2.09 -13.60
CA GLU A 108 31.59 1.12 -13.06
C GLU A 108 31.11 0.50 -11.75
N SER A 109 30.57 1.35 -10.87
CA SER A 109 30.06 0.90 -9.57
C SER A 109 28.87 -0.07 -9.73
N LEU A 110 27.91 0.26 -10.61
CA LEU A 110 26.78 -0.61 -10.95
C LEU A 110 27.23 -1.92 -11.63
N ASN A 111 28.27 -1.84 -12.48
CA ASN A 111 28.85 -3.03 -13.10
C ASN A 111 29.47 -3.98 -12.08
N LYS A 112 30.05 -3.48 -10.98
CA LYS A 112 30.57 -4.34 -9.89
C LYS A 112 29.44 -5.02 -9.12
N ILE A 113 28.38 -4.28 -8.77
CA ILE A 113 27.21 -4.83 -8.07
C ILE A 113 26.54 -5.92 -8.92
N SER A 114 26.31 -5.65 -10.21
CA SER A 114 25.66 -6.60 -11.12
C SER A 114 26.48 -7.85 -11.45
N LYS A 115 27.82 -7.80 -11.29
CA LYS A 115 28.70 -8.97 -11.40
C LYS A 115 28.69 -9.83 -10.14
N LYS A 116 28.56 -9.23 -8.94
CA LYS A 116 28.51 -9.94 -7.65
C LYS A 116 27.12 -10.54 -7.36
N ASN A 117 26.06 -9.80 -7.65
CA ASN A 117 24.70 -10.26 -7.46
C ASN A 117 24.25 -10.99 -8.72
N ASN A 118 24.06 -12.31 -8.64
CA ASN A 118 23.47 -13.10 -9.72
C ASN A 118 22.29 -12.35 -10.36
N LYS A 119 22.24 -12.34 -11.71
CA LYS A 119 21.38 -11.53 -12.60
C LYS A 119 19.88 -11.40 -12.24
N LYS A 120 19.36 -12.10 -11.23
CA LYS A 120 17.96 -12.11 -10.77
C LYS A 120 17.51 -10.82 -10.07
N LEU A 121 18.34 -10.19 -9.22
CA LEU A 121 17.94 -8.95 -8.53
C LEU A 121 17.71 -7.78 -9.52
N PHE A 122 18.46 -7.74 -10.61
CA PHE A 122 18.30 -6.75 -11.67
C PHE A 122 17.48 -7.23 -12.87
N SER A 123 17.02 -8.49 -12.94
CA SER A 123 16.12 -8.90 -14.03
C SER A 123 14.75 -8.24 -13.93
N ASN A 124 14.32 -7.89 -12.71
CA ASN A 124 13.11 -7.09 -12.50
C ASN A 124 13.29 -5.62 -12.92
N TYR A 125 14.52 -5.08 -12.80
CA TYR A 125 14.87 -3.75 -13.34
C TYR A 125 15.17 -3.75 -14.85
N LYS A 126 15.63 -4.87 -15.43
CA LYS A 126 15.96 -4.97 -16.87
C LYS A 126 14.75 -4.92 -17.79
N GLN A 127 13.52 -5.03 -17.29
CA GLN A 127 12.32 -4.73 -18.08
C GLN A 127 12.15 -3.23 -18.36
N GLU A 128 12.94 -2.34 -17.73
CA GLU A 128 12.92 -0.89 -17.96
C GLU A 128 13.97 -0.40 -18.98
N LYS A 129 14.57 -1.30 -19.77
CA LYS A 129 15.59 -0.92 -20.78
C LYS A 129 15.08 -0.08 -21.96
N ASN A 130 13.79 0.25 -21.99
CA ASN A 130 13.17 1.14 -22.99
C ASN A 130 12.75 2.51 -22.41
N LEU A 131 13.28 2.92 -21.25
CA LEU A 131 13.09 4.29 -20.77
C LEU A 131 13.82 5.26 -21.69
N ASN A 132 13.06 6.15 -22.32
CA ASN A 132 13.60 7.22 -23.13
C ASN A 132 14.44 8.14 -22.24
N LYS A 133 15.43 8.82 -22.83
CA LYS A 133 16.32 9.79 -22.14
C LYS A 133 15.62 10.92 -21.37
N ASN A 134 14.29 10.99 -21.39
CA ASN A 134 13.47 12.01 -20.73
C ASN A 134 12.73 11.51 -19.48
N ASP A 135 12.82 10.23 -19.11
CA ASP A 135 12.21 9.71 -17.87
C ASP A 135 13.18 9.91 -16.69
N SER A 136 13.35 11.17 -16.28
CA SER A 136 14.18 11.57 -15.13
C SER A 136 13.45 11.29 -13.81
N LEU A 137 14.12 10.55 -12.92
CA LEU A 137 13.71 10.18 -11.54
C LEU A 137 12.44 9.33 -11.44
N SER A 138 12.54 8.02 -11.74
CA SER A 138 11.42 7.07 -11.63
C SER A 138 11.28 6.36 -10.26
N SER A 139 12.21 6.55 -9.31
CA SER A 139 12.09 5.95 -7.97
C SER A 139 12.43 6.94 -6.86
N CYS A 140 11.44 7.19 -6.00
CA CYS A 140 11.41 8.29 -5.04
C CYS A 140 12.15 8.01 -3.73
N ASP A 141 13.31 7.37 -3.82
CA ASP A 141 13.99 6.95 -2.60
C ASP A 141 14.79 8.11 -1.94
N PHE A 142 14.76 9.32 -2.51
CA PHE A 142 15.48 10.50 -2.02
C PHE A 142 14.73 11.28 -0.94
N ILE A 143 13.48 10.95 -0.58
CA ILE A 143 12.69 11.73 0.39
C ILE A 143 13.01 11.36 1.85
N PHE A 144 14.29 11.41 2.19
CA PHE A 144 14.75 11.47 3.59
C PHE A 144 15.04 12.89 4.06
N SER A 145 15.27 13.82 3.13
CA SER A 145 15.72 15.18 3.45
C SER A 145 14.64 16.11 4.01
N GLN A 146 13.39 15.66 4.07
CA GLN A 146 12.22 16.51 4.38
C GLN A 146 12.15 17.79 3.52
N ASN A 147 12.78 17.78 2.35
CA ASN A 147 12.96 18.96 1.52
C ASN A 147 11.73 19.16 0.61
N ILE A 148 10.99 20.23 0.87
CA ILE A 148 9.79 20.62 0.12
C ILE A 148 10.12 20.93 -1.34
N GLU A 149 11.24 21.60 -1.63
CA GLU A 149 11.63 21.98 -2.99
C GLU A 149 11.86 20.75 -3.88
N LEU A 150 12.49 19.70 -3.35
CA LEU A 150 12.66 18.47 -4.11
C LEU A 150 11.37 17.67 -4.25
N TRP A 151 10.50 17.69 -3.25
CA TRP A 151 9.17 17.10 -3.39
C TRP A 151 8.37 17.82 -4.48
N GLU A 152 8.45 19.15 -4.52
CA GLU A 152 7.82 19.97 -5.55
C GLU A 152 8.38 19.68 -6.94
N GLU A 153 9.72 19.67 -7.10
CA GLU A 153 10.36 19.34 -8.36
C GLU A 153 9.96 17.95 -8.85
N PHE A 154 9.97 16.96 -7.96
CA PHE A 154 9.57 15.59 -8.27
C PHE A 154 8.10 15.50 -8.72
N ILE A 155 7.18 16.09 -7.95
CA ILE A 155 5.76 16.14 -8.30
C ILE A 155 5.52 16.85 -9.64
N ASN A 156 6.27 17.90 -9.93
CA ASN A 156 6.11 18.66 -11.17
C ASN A 156 6.78 18.01 -12.39
N SER A 157 7.63 17.00 -12.17
CA SER A 157 8.37 16.30 -13.25
C SER A 157 7.53 15.28 -14.02
N SER A 158 6.44 14.75 -13.43
CA SER A 158 5.69 13.62 -14.00
C SER A 158 4.19 13.69 -13.72
N GLU A 159 3.39 13.19 -14.68
CA GLU A 159 1.95 12.97 -14.47
C GLU A 159 1.65 11.72 -13.62
N ASN A 160 2.62 10.79 -13.52
CA ASN A 160 2.49 9.54 -12.80
C ASN A 160 3.55 9.48 -11.71
N ILE A 161 3.11 9.67 -10.47
CA ILE A 161 3.98 9.77 -9.31
C ILE A 161 4.03 8.42 -8.62
N LYS A 162 5.22 7.83 -8.57
CA LYS A 162 5.50 6.64 -7.78
C LYS A 162 6.40 7.02 -6.61
N ALA A 163 5.81 7.10 -5.42
CA ALA A 163 6.51 7.45 -4.20
C ALA A 163 6.51 6.24 -3.23
N PRO A 164 7.36 5.23 -3.48
CA PRO A 164 7.54 4.14 -2.54
C PRO A 164 8.27 4.61 -1.28
N MET A 165 8.07 3.89 -0.18
CA MET A 165 8.90 3.99 1.03
C MET A 165 8.99 5.39 1.67
N LEU A 166 7.85 6.07 1.78
CA LEU A 166 7.72 7.43 2.32
C LEU A 166 7.78 7.52 3.86
N GLN A 167 8.62 6.70 4.50
CA GLN A 167 8.65 6.54 5.96
C GLN A 167 8.95 7.84 6.72
N CYS A 168 9.75 8.72 6.13
CA CYS A 168 10.15 10.00 6.71
C CYS A 168 9.28 11.19 6.30
N MET A 169 8.37 10.99 5.34
CA MET A 169 7.55 12.06 4.80
C MET A 169 6.43 12.44 5.79
N THR A 170 6.36 13.71 6.14
CA THR A 170 5.38 14.29 7.06
C THR A 170 4.28 15.02 6.28
N ASN A 171 3.15 15.31 6.95
CA ASN A 171 2.11 16.16 6.39
C ASN A 171 2.62 17.54 5.94
N GLU A 172 3.55 18.14 6.68
CA GLU A 172 4.16 19.44 6.33
C GLU A 172 4.80 19.43 4.92
N ILE A 173 5.42 18.33 4.51
CA ILE A 173 6.05 18.25 3.18
C ILE A 173 4.97 18.11 2.09
N VAL A 174 4.01 17.20 2.29
CA VAL A 174 3.03 16.88 1.24
C VAL A 174 1.95 17.95 1.07
N ASP A 175 1.61 18.66 2.15
CA ASP A 175 0.56 19.67 2.14
C ASP A 175 0.97 20.90 1.32
N ASN A 176 2.28 21.17 1.18
CA ASN A 176 2.80 22.37 0.53
C ASN A 176 2.90 22.28 -1.00
N VAL A 177 2.81 21.07 -1.58
CA VAL A 177 3.03 20.87 -3.01
C VAL A 177 1.71 20.59 -3.72
N LYS A 178 1.39 21.40 -4.74
CA LYS A 178 0.20 21.27 -5.57
C LYS A 178 0.58 21.00 -7.01
N SER A 179 -0.20 20.15 -7.69
CA SER A 179 -0.02 19.89 -9.11
C SER A 179 -1.34 19.54 -9.77
N ASP A 180 -1.61 20.18 -10.90
CA ASP A 180 -2.70 19.90 -11.82
C ASP A 180 -2.29 18.89 -12.91
N LYS A 181 -1.03 18.45 -12.94
CA LYS A 181 -0.52 17.50 -13.93
C LYS A 181 -0.62 16.04 -13.45
N VAL A 182 -0.58 15.82 -12.14
CA VAL A 182 -0.56 14.47 -11.58
C VAL A 182 -1.92 13.79 -11.77
N LYS A 183 -1.92 12.72 -12.57
CA LYS A 183 -3.09 11.90 -12.89
C LYS A 183 -3.10 10.58 -12.11
N SER A 184 -1.93 10.06 -11.75
CA SER A 184 -1.79 8.85 -10.94
C SER A 184 -0.80 9.07 -9.79
N LEU A 185 -1.18 8.62 -8.60
CA LEU A 185 -0.36 8.72 -7.38
C LEU A 185 -0.29 7.37 -6.70
N PHE A 186 0.93 6.87 -6.53
CA PHE A 186 1.25 5.70 -5.72
C PHE A 186 2.03 6.13 -4.48
N LEU A 187 1.51 5.80 -3.30
CA LEU A 187 2.14 6.03 -2.01
C LEU A 187 2.34 4.69 -1.30
N SER A 188 3.55 4.42 -0.81
CA SER A 188 3.78 3.27 0.07
C SER A 188 4.55 3.60 1.34
N PHE A 189 4.17 2.97 2.45
CA PHE A 189 4.78 3.15 3.78
C PHE A 189 4.89 4.61 4.29
N PRO A 190 3.87 5.48 4.17
CA PRO A 190 3.94 6.84 4.68
C PRO A 190 3.71 6.90 6.21
N PHE A 191 4.67 6.40 7.01
CA PHE A 191 4.52 6.25 8.47
C PHE A 191 4.23 7.56 9.23
N LYS A 192 4.74 8.69 8.73
CA LYS A 192 4.60 10.01 9.38
C LYS A 192 3.50 10.88 8.77
N ILE A 193 2.77 10.38 7.77
CA ILE A 193 1.57 11.05 7.25
C ILE A 193 0.37 10.59 8.08
N ASN A 194 -0.24 11.54 8.78
CA ASN A 194 -1.40 11.33 9.65
C ASN A 194 -2.73 11.76 9.00
N SER A 195 -2.66 12.50 7.90
CA SER A 195 -3.81 12.99 7.14
C SER A 195 -3.59 12.82 5.64
N TYR A 196 -4.61 12.38 4.92
CA TYR A 196 -4.58 12.19 3.46
C TYR A 196 -5.35 13.28 2.71
N ASN A 197 -5.77 14.35 3.40
CA ASN A 197 -6.52 15.45 2.79
C ASN A 197 -5.72 16.19 1.70
N PHE A 198 -4.39 16.18 1.76
CA PHE A 198 -3.55 16.74 0.72
C PHE A 198 -3.85 16.13 -0.65
N ILE A 199 -4.24 14.85 -0.71
CA ILE A 199 -4.52 14.19 -1.97
C ILE A 199 -5.62 14.92 -2.74
N SER A 200 -6.75 15.20 -2.07
CA SER A 200 -7.86 15.93 -2.69
C SER A 200 -7.59 17.42 -2.85
N ASN A 201 -6.80 18.02 -1.96
CA ASN A 201 -6.55 19.46 -1.96
C ASN A 201 -5.48 19.88 -2.99
N ASN A 202 -4.54 18.99 -3.29
CA ASN A 202 -3.32 19.33 -4.01
C ASN A 202 -3.25 18.68 -5.40
N PHE A 203 -3.97 17.59 -5.66
CA PHE A 203 -3.97 16.90 -6.96
C PHE A 203 -5.38 16.88 -7.57
N ILE A 204 -5.76 17.98 -8.20
CA ILE A 204 -7.14 18.21 -8.69
C ILE A 204 -7.48 17.26 -9.85
N GLU A 205 -6.52 16.95 -10.72
CA GLU A 205 -6.69 16.07 -11.89
C GLU A 205 -6.40 14.58 -11.59
N LEU A 206 -6.22 14.23 -10.31
CA LEU A 206 -5.92 12.86 -9.90
C LEU A 206 -7.11 11.94 -10.21
N ASN A 207 -6.84 10.90 -10.99
CA ASN A 207 -7.84 9.90 -11.40
C ASN A 207 -7.55 8.50 -10.86
N GLU A 208 -6.29 8.21 -10.53
CA GLU A 208 -5.84 6.92 -10.03
C GLU A 208 -5.04 7.12 -8.74
N LEU A 209 -5.47 6.47 -7.67
CA LEU A 209 -4.81 6.53 -6.37
C LEU A 209 -4.50 5.13 -5.89
N ASN A 210 -3.24 4.92 -5.49
CA ASN A 210 -2.76 3.65 -5.01
C ASN A 210 -2.02 3.80 -3.67
N LEU A 211 -2.54 3.15 -2.63
CA LEU A 211 -2.12 3.30 -1.23
C LEU A 211 -1.71 1.95 -0.66
N TRP A 212 -0.42 1.79 -0.35
CA TRP A 212 0.17 0.53 0.09
C TRP A 212 0.76 0.66 1.49
N PHE A 213 0.39 -0.23 2.39
CA PHE A 213 0.94 -0.28 3.75
C PHE A 213 0.90 1.09 4.45
N CYS A 214 -0.24 1.77 4.34
CA CYS A 214 -0.48 3.08 4.96
C CYS A 214 -1.06 2.89 6.36
N PRO A 215 -0.26 2.91 7.44
CA PRO A 215 -0.73 2.51 8.77
C PRO A 215 -1.72 3.50 9.37
N ASN A 216 -1.60 4.79 9.05
CA ASN A 216 -2.51 5.82 9.55
C ASN A 216 -3.77 5.99 8.67
N LEU A 217 -3.87 5.23 7.58
CA LEU A 217 -5.06 5.24 6.73
C LEU A 217 -6.19 4.50 7.44
N ASN A 218 -7.32 5.18 7.62
CA ASN A 218 -8.53 4.66 8.25
C ASN A 218 -9.78 4.95 7.41
N ASP A 219 -10.93 4.47 7.86
CA ASP A 219 -12.20 4.55 7.14
C ASP A 219 -12.63 5.98 6.77
N THR A 220 -12.18 7.03 7.47
CA THR A 220 -12.56 8.42 7.21
C THR A 220 -11.50 9.23 6.46
N SER A 221 -10.33 8.63 6.19
CA SER A 221 -9.18 9.33 5.64
C SER A 221 -9.39 9.81 4.20
N LEU A 222 -10.35 9.25 3.46
CA LEU A 222 -10.53 9.46 2.02
C LEU A 222 -11.91 10.05 1.65
N ASN A 223 -12.59 10.74 2.58
CA ASN A 223 -13.97 11.23 2.38
C ASN A 223 -14.13 12.27 1.25
N ASN A 224 -13.04 12.92 0.79
CA ASN A 224 -13.08 14.05 -0.14
C ASN A 224 -12.50 13.74 -1.53
N LEU A 225 -12.38 12.47 -1.91
CA LEU A 225 -11.83 12.05 -3.20
C LEU A 225 -12.82 12.24 -4.35
N ASN A 226 -12.99 13.46 -4.86
CA ASN A 226 -14.07 13.78 -5.82
C ASN A 226 -13.79 13.37 -7.27
N ASN A 227 -12.54 13.19 -7.69
CA ASN A 227 -12.17 12.96 -9.10
C ASN A 227 -11.58 11.56 -9.39
N ILE A 228 -11.47 10.73 -8.35
CA ILE A 228 -10.88 9.40 -8.47
C ILE A 228 -11.80 8.46 -9.27
N LYS A 229 -11.21 7.81 -10.27
CA LYS A 229 -11.83 6.76 -11.09
C LYS A 229 -11.36 5.37 -10.66
N LYS A 230 -10.11 5.26 -10.20
CA LYS A 230 -9.55 4.00 -9.72
C LYS A 230 -8.89 4.19 -8.35
N LEU A 231 -9.29 3.37 -7.40
CA LEU A 231 -8.73 3.40 -6.06
C LEU A 231 -8.26 2.02 -5.65
N PHE A 232 -7.01 1.97 -5.21
CA PHE A 232 -6.32 0.77 -4.80
C PHE A 232 -5.81 0.95 -3.37
N ILE A 233 -6.27 0.11 -2.45
CA ILE A 233 -5.88 0.11 -1.05
C ILE A 233 -5.36 -1.28 -0.69
N HIS A 234 -4.06 -1.36 -0.42
CA HIS A 234 -3.35 -2.61 -0.19
C HIS A 234 -2.75 -2.62 1.22
N HIS A 235 -3.08 -3.67 1.98
CA HIS A 235 -2.51 -3.98 3.29
C HIS A 235 -2.51 -2.82 4.29
N CYS A 236 -3.56 -1.99 4.27
CA CYS A 236 -3.75 -0.91 5.24
C CYS A 236 -4.52 -1.47 6.45
N SER A 237 -3.84 -1.57 7.60
CA SER A 237 -4.33 -2.31 8.77
C SER A 237 -5.51 -1.66 9.50
N ASN A 238 -5.64 -0.34 9.41
CA ASN A 238 -6.68 0.44 10.09
C ASN A 238 -7.91 0.72 9.20
N VAL A 239 -7.94 0.12 8.02
CA VAL A 239 -9.05 0.18 7.07
C VAL A 239 -9.97 -1.02 7.29
N THR A 240 -11.28 -0.76 7.32
CA THR A 240 -12.33 -1.78 7.38
C THR A 240 -13.25 -1.65 6.16
N LEU A 241 -14.26 -2.51 6.03
CA LEU A 241 -15.25 -2.39 4.95
C LEU A 241 -16.02 -1.05 4.96
N LYS A 242 -16.01 -0.28 6.07
CA LYS A 242 -16.62 1.06 6.11
C LYS A 242 -15.95 2.06 5.18
N ILE A 243 -14.67 1.88 4.85
CA ILE A 243 -14.01 2.71 3.83
C ILE A 243 -14.78 2.66 2.51
N PHE A 244 -15.32 1.50 2.13
CA PHE A 244 -16.11 1.33 0.91
C PHE A 244 -17.30 2.27 0.94
N TYR A 245 -18.08 2.24 2.03
CA TYR A 245 -19.24 3.10 2.20
C TYR A 245 -18.86 4.58 2.06
N ASN A 246 -17.78 5.01 2.71
CA ASN A 246 -17.33 6.40 2.67
C ASN A 246 -16.84 6.83 1.27
N ILE A 247 -16.06 5.98 0.59
CA ILE A 247 -15.60 6.23 -0.78
C ILE A 247 -16.79 6.37 -1.74
N ILE A 248 -17.76 5.46 -1.69
CA ILE A 248 -18.91 5.50 -2.59
C ILE A 248 -19.86 6.65 -2.28
N ASN A 249 -19.97 7.03 -1.01
CA ASN A 249 -20.82 8.15 -0.62
C ASN A 249 -20.30 9.50 -1.15
N SER A 250 -19.05 9.56 -1.62
CA SER A 250 -18.50 10.72 -2.34
C SER A 250 -19.12 10.90 -3.73
N ASP A 251 -19.03 12.11 -4.28
CA ASP A 251 -19.55 12.46 -5.62
C ASP A 251 -18.61 12.06 -6.78
N SER A 252 -17.68 11.13 -6.51
CA SER A 252 -16.72 10.62 -7.49
C SER A 252 -17.37 9.81 -8.61
N LYS A 253 -16.58 9.57 -9.68
CA LYS A 253 -16.93 8.65 -10.77
C LYS A 253 -16.09 7.39 -10.63
N LEU A 254 -16.06 6.79 -9.45
CA LEU A 254 -15.26 5.60 -9.20
C LEU A 254 -15.74 4.45 -10.08
N GLU A 255 -14.86 3.95 -10.94
CA GLU A 255 -15.10 2.82 -11.85
C GLU A 255 -14.48 1.54 -11.30
N THR A 256 -13.42 1.65 -10.49
CA THR A 256 -12.64 0.53 -9.99
C THR A 256 -12.23 0.74 -8.53
N LEU A 257 -12.54 -0.25 -7.69
CA LEU A 257 -12.15 -0.28 -6.28
C LEU A 257 -11.45 -1.60 -5.93
N TYR A 258 -10.24 -1.50 -5.39
CA TYR A 258 -9.47 -2.62 -4.86
C TYR A 258 -9.24 -2.43 -3.36
N LEU A 259 -9.73 -3.38 -2.58
CA LEU A 259 -9.48 -3.52 -1.15
C LEU A 259 -8.77 -4.86 -0.92
N GLU A 260 -7.44 -4.81 -0.86
CA GLU A 260 -6.61 -6.00 -0.62
C GLU A 260 -6.10 -6.01 0.81
N ASN A 261 -6.77 -6.76 1.67
CA ASN A 261 -6.30 -7.05 3.02
C ASN A 261 -7.03 -8.29 3.51
N ILE A 262 -6.31 -9.41 3.59
CA ILE A 262 -6.87 -10.71 3.96
C ILE A 262 -7.65 -10.68 5.29
N ASN A 263 -7.28 -9.76 6.18
CA ASN A 263 -7.88 -9.54 7.50
C ASN A 263 -8.80 -8.30 7.55
N LEU A 264 -9.19 -7.71 6.41
CA LEU A 264 -10.09 -6.57 6.35
C LEU A 264 -11.37 -6.88 7.14
N GLU A 265 -11.61 -6.15 8.22
CA GLU A 265 -12.81 -6.34 9.02
C GLU A 265 -14.04 -5.95 8.19
N CYS A 266 -14.99 -6.88 8.05
CA CYS A 266 -16.26 -6.64 7.32
C CYS A 266 -17.48 -6.74 8.25
N VAL A 267 -17.32 -7.43 9.38
CA VAL A 267 -18.35 -7.66 10.39
C VAL A 267 -17.73 -7.47 11.77
N LYS A 268 -18.47 -6.85 12.67
CA LYS A 268 -17.99 -6.58 14.04
C LYS A 268 -18.18 -7.81 14.94
N LYS A 269 -19.31 -8.49 14.76
CA LYS A 269 -19.68 -9.76 15.39
C LYS A 269 -20.54 -10.57 14.43
N LYS A 270 -20.73 -11.86 14.74
CA LYS A 270 -21.74 -12.69 14.05
C LYS A 270 -23.08 -11.94 14.13
N TYR A 271 -23.64 -11.57 12.98
CA TYR A 271 -24.88 -10.80 12.83
C TYR A 271 -24.82 -9.28 13.11
N GLU A 272 -23.64 -8.70 13.33
CA GLU A 272 -23.45 -7.25 13.49
C GLU A 272 -22.58 -6.73 12.33
N PRO A 273 -23.17 -6.38 11.17
CA PRO A 273 -22.40 -5.91 10.01
C PRO A 273 -21.80 -4.53 10.29
N LEU A 274 -20.61 -4.27 9.76
CA LEU A 274 -19.99 -2.93 9.87
C LEU A 274 -20.73 -1.88 9.04
N VAL A 275 -21.28 -2.29 7.90
CA VAL A 275 -22.12 -1.47 7.02
C VAL A 275 -23.50 -2.13 6.97
N THR A 276 -24.50 -1.44 7.50
CA THR A 276 -25.86 -1.99 7.58
C THR A 276 -26.56 -1.98 6.21
N GLU A 277 -27.58 -2.81 6.02
CA GLU A 277 -28.42 -2.80 4.81
C GLU A 277 -28.97 -1.38 4.51
N LYS A 278 -29.40 -0.65 5.55
CA LYS A 278 -29.85 0.74 5.42
C LYS A 278 -28.76 1.66 4.86
N MET A 279 -27.51 1.48 5.29
CA MET A 279 -26.38 2.23 4.76
C MET A 279 -26.11 1.87 3.30
N TRP A 280 -26.11 0.58 2.95
CA TRP A 280 -25.96 0.14 1.56
C TRP A 280 -27.04 0.72 0.65
N ASN A 281 -28.30 0.65 1.08
CA ASN A 281 -29.44 1.18 0.33
C ASN A 281 -29.35 2.69 0.12
N SER A 282 -28.72 3.43 1.04
CA SER A 282 -28.50 4.88 0.86
C SER A 282 -27.47 5.22 -0.22
N LEU A 283 -26.66 4.24 -0.66
CA LEU A 283 -25.68 4.42 -1.72
C LEU A 283 -26.25 4.16 -3.12
N TYR A 284 -27.47 3.62 -3.22
CA TYR A 284 -28.06 3.16 -4.47
C TYR A 284 -28.06 4.22 -5.59
N ASP A 285 -28.46 5.46 -5.26
CA ASP A 285 -28.52 6.58 -6.20
C ASP A 285 -27.22 7.40 -6.27
N LYS A 286 -26.18 7.00 -5.53
CA LYS A 286 -24.90 7.70 -5.56
C LYS A 286 -24.21 7.52 -6.90
N LYS A 287 -23.61 8.60 -7.40
CA LYS A 287 -22.90 8.62 -8.67
C LYS A 287 -21.79 7.57 -8.73
N SER A 288 -20.99 7.43 -7.68
CA SER A 288 -19.97 6.38 -7.56
C SER A 288 -20.56 4.98 -7.67
N SER A 289 -21.74 4.73 -7.09
CA SER A 289 -22.44 3.44 -7.18
C SER A 289 -22.86 3.10 -8.61
N GLN A 290 -23.29 4.12 -9.36
CA GLN A 290 -23.65 3.99 -10.77
C GLN A 290 -22.44 3.85 -11.70
N CYS A 291 -21.24 4.24 -11.27
CA CYS A 291 -20.04 4.14 -12.10
C CYS A 291 -19.20 2.87 -11.84
N LEU A 292 -19.32 2.27 -10.66
CA LEU A 292 -18.47 1.15 -10.24
C LEU A 292 -18.69 -0.08 -11.14
N LYS A 293 -17.64 -0.52 -11.82
CA LYS A 293 -17.62 -1.68 -12.73
C LYS A 293 -16.76 -2.82 -12.20
N ASN A 294 -15.61 -2.50 -11.62
CA ASN A 294 -14.68 -3.50 -11.12
C ASN A 294 -14.56 -3.36 -9.61
N LEU A 295 -14.89 -4.43 -8.90
CA LEU A 295 -14.74 -4.51 -7.46
C LEU A 295 -13.86 -5.69 -7.10
N PHE A 296 -12.85 -5.42 -6.29
CA PHE A 296 -11.96 -6.43 -5.73
C PHE A 296 -11.94 -6.28 -4.22
N ILE A 297 -12.34 -7.32 -3.49
CA ILE A 297 -12.27 -7.38 -2.03
C ILE A 297 -11.60 -8.70 -1.63
N ASP A 298 -10.30 -8.66 -1.42
CA ASP A 298 -9.56 -9.81 -0.91
C ASP A 298 -9.57 -9.80 0.62
N SER A 299 -10.64 -10.34 1.20
CA SER A 299 -10.81 -10.53 2.64
C SER A 299 -11.45 -11.88 2.96
N GLN A 300 -10.93 -12.56 3.97
CA GLN A 300 -11.55 -13.79 4.50
C GLN A 300 -12.79 -13.52 5.35
N ASN A 301 -12.99 -12.26 5.78
CA ASN A 301 -14.07 -11.87 6.69
C ASN A 301 -15.34 -11.39 5.95
N LEU A 302 -15.30 -11.34 4.62
CA LEU A 302 -16.45 -10.95 3.81
C LEU A 302 -17.52 -12.04 3.84
N ASP A 303 -18.72 -11.72 4.31
CA ASP A 303 -19.83 -12.67 4.45
C ASP A 303 -20.87 -12.54 3.32
N LYS A 304 -21.79 -13.51 3.27
CA LYS A 304 -22.84 -13.58 2.24
C LYS A 304 -23.77 -12.36 2.25
N ASP A 305 -24.07 -11.84 3.43
CA ASP A 305 -24.95 -10.68 3.61
C ASP A 305 -24.34 -9.42 2.99
N ASN A 306 -23.07 -9.13 3.29
CA ASN A 306 -22.36 -8.02 2.67
C ASN A 306 -22.29 -8.17 1.15
N ILE A 307 -22.00 -9.37 0.64
CA ILE A 307 -21.94 -9.63 -0.81
C ILE A 307 -23.31 -9.42 -1.45
N GLN A 308 -24.39 -9.93 -0.85
CA GLN A 308 -25.74 -9.73 -1.35
C GLN A 308 -26.14 -8.26 -1.38
N ASP A 309 -25.79 -7.50 -0.34
CA ASP A 309 -26.11 -6.07 -0.25
C ASP A 309 -25.31 -5.24 -1.25
N ILE A 310 -24.02 -5.58 -1.46
CA ILE A 310 -23.20 -5.00 -2.53
C ILE A 310 -23.85 -5.28 -3.90
N LEU A 311 -24.16 -6.54 -4.21
CA LEU A 311 -24.72 -6.91 -5.52
C LEU A 311 -26.09 -6.25 -5.79
N ASN A 312 -26.89 -6.00 -4.76
CA ASN A 312 -28.17 -5.31 -4.89
C ASN A 312 -28.02 -3.81 -5.16
N ASN A 313 -27.01 -3.18 -4.56
CA ASN A 313 -26.84 -1.74 -4.60
C ASN A 313 -25.97 -1.24 -5.77
N PHE A 314 -25.03 -2.07 -6.26
CA PHE A 314 -24.08 -1.71 -7.30
C PHE A 314 -24.36 -2.43 -8.62
N ARG A 315 -25.42 -1.99 -9.34
CA ARG A 315 -25.95 -2.70 -10.52
C ARG A 315 -25.00 -2.76 -11.71
N ASN A 316 -24.02 -1.87 -11.77
CA ASN A 316 -23.08 -1.77 -12.89
C ASN A 316 -21.78 -2.53 -12.69
N ILE A 317 -21.61 -3.24 -11.56
CA ILE A 317 -20.44 -4.11 -11.36
C ILE A 317 -20.43 -5.21 -12.43
N GLU A 318 -19.43 -5.21 -13.28
CA GLU A 318 -19.18 -6.22 -14.32
C GLU A 318 -18.29 -7.33 -13.78
N ASN A 319 -17.34 -6.99 -12.90
CA ASN A 319 -16.38 -7.93 -12.31
C ASN A 319 -16.34 -7.77 -10.79
N PHE A 320 -16.57 -8.87 -10.05
CA PHE A 320 -16.41 -8.94 -8.61
C PHE A 320 -15.42 -10.04 -8.22
N VAL A 321 -14.24 -9.64 -7.81
CA VAL A 321 -13.18 -10.51 -7.31
C VAL A 321 -13.23 -10.57 -5.79
N MET A 322 -13.09 -11.77 -5.22
CA MET A 322 -13.05 -11.96 -3.78
C MET A 322 -12.10 -13.07 -3.36
N HIS A 323 -11.74 -13.11 -2.08
CA HIS A 323 -10.87 -14.13 -1.51
C HIS A 323 -11.39 -15.56 -1.80
N ASP A 324 -10.48 -16.48 -2.12
CA ASP A 324 -10.76 -17.88 -2.50
C ASP A 324 -11.72 -18.63 -1.57
N LYS A 325 -11.47 -18.57 -0.26
CA LYS A 325 -12.35 -19.15 0.76
C LYS A 325 -13.79 -18.62 0.65
N VAL A 326 -13.96 -17.31 0.47
CA VAL A 326 -15.28 -16.67 0.36
C VAL A 326 -15.96 -17.10 -0.93
N PHE A 327 -15.23 -17.06 -2.06
CA PHE A 327 -15.73 -17.55 -3.34
C PHE A 327 -16.26 -18.98 -3.24
N ASN A 328 -15.48 -19.90 -2.66
CA ASN A 328 -15.85 -21.30 -2.50
C ASN A 328 -17.11 -21.51 -1.66
N ILE A 329 -17.30 -20.69 -0.62
CA ILE A 329 -18.50 -20.71 0.23
C ILE A 329 -19.72 -20.25 -0.57
N ILE A 330 -19.62 -19.15 -1.29
CA ILE A 330 -20.78 -18.56 -1.97
C ILE A 330 -21.11 -19.22 -3.30
N ASN A 331 -20.14 -19.88 -3.96
CA ASN A 331 -20.30 -20.38 -5.32
C ASN A 331 -21.49 -21.35 -5.46
N LYS A 332 -21.78 -22.13 -4.41
CA LYS A 332 -22.93 -23.06 -4.38
C LYS A 332 -24.27 -22.36 -4.13
N ASP A 333 -24.25 -21.19 -3.50
CA ASP A 333 -25.43 -20.42 -3.11
C ASP A 333 -25.82 -19.33 -4.11
N ILE A 334 -24.95 -19.02 -5.07
CA ILE A 334 -25.26 -18.06 -6.13
C ILE A 334 -26.33 -18.63 -7.06
N ARG A 335 -27.40 -17.85 -7.26
CA ARG A 335 -28.49 -18.09 -8.20
C ARG A 335 -28.50 -17.02 -9.28
N ASP A 336 -28.53 -17.48 -10.52
CA ASP A 336 -28.58 -16.63 -11.70
C ASP A 336 -29.89 -15.82 -11.74
N GLY A 337 -29.78 -14.58 -12.21
CA GLY A 337 -30.91 -13.73 -12.55
C GLY A 337 -31.45 -13.97 -13.95
N TYR A 338 -32.37 -13.10 -14.37
CA TYR A 338 -33.10 -13.22 -15.64
C TYR A 338 -32.57 -12.30 -16.76
N ASN A 339 -31.73 -11.30 -16.43
CA ASN A 339 -31.27 -10.30 -17.40
C ASN A 339 -30.16 -10.87 -18.29
N LYS A 340 -30.53 -11.30 -19.50
CA LYS A 340 -29.59 -11.89 -20.48
C LYS A 340 -28.52 -10.91 -20.99
N ASN A 341 -28.78 -9.61 -20.93
CA ASN A 341 -27.92 -8.59 -21.52
C ASN A 341 -26.96 -7.95 -20.51
N ASN A 342 -27.03 -8.34 -19.23
CA ASN A 342 -26.19 -7.79 -18.17
C ASN A 342 -25.58 -8.94 -17.36
N LEU A 343 -24.31 -9.21 -17.63
CA LEU A 343 -23.54 -10.28 -17.01
C LEU A 343 -22.70 -9.72 -15.87
N LEU A 344 -22.49 -10.55 -14.86
CA LEU A 344 -21.53 -10.34 -13.79
C LEU A 344 -20.55 -11.51 -13.81
N CYS A 345 -19.26 -11.21 -13.89
CA CYS A 345 -18.21 -12.18 -13.61
C CYS A 345 -17.89 -12.11 -12.11
N ILE A 346 -18.02 -13.25 -11.43
CA ILE A 346 -17.56 -13.42 -10.05
C ILE A 346 -16.35 -14.34 -10.11
N GLU A 347 -15.22 -13.92 -9.57
CA GLU A 347 -13.97 -14.68 -9.62
C GLU A 347 -13.26 -14.70 -8.26
N ASN A 348 -12.40 -15.69 -8.07
CA ASN A 348 -11.49 -15.73 -6.95
C ASN A 348 -10.19 -14.97 -7.25
N VAL A 349 -9.42 -14.60 -6.22
CA VAL A 349 -8.22 -13.74 -6.36
C VAL A 349 -7.18 -14.35 -7.31
N ASP A 350 -6.95 -15.67 -7.20
CA ASP A 350 -5.98 -16.37 -8.05
C ASP A 350 -6.48 -16.60 -9.49
N LYS A 351 -7.73 -16.22 -9.80
CA LYS A 351 -8.38 -16.39 -11.12
C LYS A 351 -8.42 -17.83 -11.62
N THR A 352 -8.30 -18.80 -10.72
CA THR A 352 -8.38 -20.22 -11.02
C THR A 352 -9.83 -20.68 -11.17
N MET A 353 -10.77 -19.95 -10.58
CA MET A 353 -12.21 -20.19 -10.64
C MET A 353 -12.97 -18.91 -10.95
N GLN A 354 -13.93 -19.03 -11.86
CA GLN A 354 -14.83 -17.95 -12.21
C GLN A 354 -16.24 -18.47 -12.43
N ARG A 355 -17.22 -17.62 -12.20
CA ARG A 355 -18.63 -17.87 -12.51
C ARG A 355 -19.22 -16.64 -13.18
N ILE A 356 -19.71 -16.82 -14.39
CA ILE A 356 -20.44 -15.79 -15.12
C ILE A 356 -21.92 -16.00 -14.87
N VAL A 357 -22.59 -14.99 -14.31
CA VAL A 357 -24.00 -15.04 -13.94
C VAL A 357 -24.77 -13.88 -14.55
N ARG A 358 -26.06 -14.10 -14.79
CA ARG A 358 -26.99 -13.04 -15.22
C ARG A 358 -27.43 -12.22 -14.01
N LYS A 359 -27.50 -10.90 -14.14
CA LYS A 359 -28.09 -10.04 -13.11
C LYS A 359 -29.63 -10.13 -13.11
N SER A 360 -30.35 -9.80 -12.04
CA SER A 360 -29.90 -9.53 -10.67
C SER A 360 -29.62 -10.84 -9.92
N VAL A 361 -28.42 -10.97 -9.37
CA VAL A 361 -27.94 -12.18 -8.70
C VAL A 361 -28.57 -12.29 -7.30
N LYS A 362 -28.92 -13.51 -6.90
CA LYS A 362 -29.36 -13.81 -5.53
C LYS A 362 -28.44 -14.83 -4.88
N ILE A 363 -28.17 -14.68 -3.60
CA ILE A 363 -27.40 -15.60 -2.78
C ILE A 363 -28.37 -16.24 -1.78
N SER A 364 -28.42 -17.57 -1.75
CA SER A 364 -29.21 -18.29 -0.73
C SER A 364 -28.47 -18.45 0.60
N SER A 365 -29.24 -18.76 1.64
CA SER A 365 -28.69 -19.13 2.96
C SER A 365 -27.89 -17.96 3.55
N LEU A 366 -28.50 -16.77 3.58
CA LEU A 366 -27.89 -15.59 4.20
C LEU A 366 -27.91 -15.74 5.71
N LEU A 367 -26.95 -15.12 6.41
CA LEU A 367 -26.92 -15.20 7.88
C LEU A 367 -28.13 -14.51 8.49
N ARG A 368 -28.63 -13.43 7.87
CA ARG A 368 -29.85 -12.76 8.32
C ARG A 368 -31.12 -13.60 8.20
N ASP A 369 -31.14 -14.58 7.30
CA ASP A 369 -32.26 -15.51 7.15
C ASP A 369 -32.34 -16.48 8.33
N GLU A 370 -31.22 -16.73 9.04
CA GLU A 370 -31.20 -17.55 10.26
C GLU A 370 -31.87 -16.84 11.45
N ILE A 371 -31.90 -15.51 11.44
CA ILE A 371 -32.42 -14.69 12.54
C ILE A 371 -33.89 -14.34 12.31
N GLN A 372 -34.27 -14.07 11.06
CA GLN A 372 -35.62 -13.64 10.73
C GLN A 372 -36.57 -14.85 10.73
N MET A 373 -37.25 -14.99 11.86
CA MET A 373 -38.48 -15.74 12.10
C MET A 373 -38.35 -17.26 12.34
N PRO A 374 -38.37 -17.70 13.61
CA PRO A 374 -38.72 -19.09 13.93
C PRO A 374 -40.17 -19.46 13.53
N PHE A 375 -41.01 -18.47 13.17
CA PHE A 375 -42.43 -18.64 12.89
C PHE A 375 -42.81 -17.94 11.59
N SER A 376 -43.40 -18.68 10.66
CA SER A 376 -43.99 -18.10 9.44
C SER A 376 -45.05 -17.04 9.77
N ASP A 377 -45.35 -16.15 8.81
CA ASP A 377 -46.43 -15.16 8.95
C ASP A 377 -47.76 -15.80 9.38
N SER A 378 -48.04 -17.02 8.90
CA SER A 378 -49.20 -17.81 9.33
C SER A 378 -49.14 -18.22 10.80
N MET A 379 -47.97 -18.62 11.31
CA MET A 379 -47.78 -18.94 12.73
C MET A 379 -47.84 -17.69 13.61
N LEU A 380 -47.29 -16.56 13.16
CA LEU A 380 -47.39 -15.28 13.86
C LEU A 380 -48.84 -14.79 13.92
N HIS A 381 -49.62 -15.00 12.86
CA HIS A 381 -51.05 -14.70 12.85
C HIS A 381 -51.82 -15.54 13.88
N ILE A 382 -51.51 -16.83 14.00
CA ILE A 382 -52.11 -17.72 15.02
C ILE A 382 -51.71 -17.32 16.44
N ILE A 383 -50.43 -17.02 16.68
CA ILE A 383 -49.93 -16.57 17.99
C ILE A 383 -50.62 -15.26 18.41
N ASN A 384 -50.78 -14.32 17.48
CA ASN A 384 -51.44 -13.04 17.74
C ASN A 384 -52.95 -13.19 17.94
N LYS A 385 -53.58 -14.17 17.30
CA LYS A 385 -55.00 -14.50 17.50
C LYS A 385 -55.29 -15.09 18.88
N ASN A 386 -54.35 -15.86 19.43
CA ASN A 386 -54.46 -16.49 20.76
C ASN A 386 -53.97 -15.61 21.92
N LYS A 387 -53.47 -14.39 21.64
CA LYS A 387 -53.09 -13.38 22.64
C LYS A 387 -54.21 -12.39 23.00
N LYS A 388 -55.35 -12.48 22.33
CA LYS A 388 -56.61 -11.84 22.73
C LYS A 388 -57.49 -12.87 23.40
#